data_AF-A0AAD2WXQ3-F1
#
_entry.id   AF-A0AAD2WXQ3-F1
#
_cell.length_a   1.000
_cell.length_b   1.000
_cell.length_c   1.000
_cell.angle_alpha   90.00
_cell.angle_beta   90.00
_cell.angle_gamma   90.00
#
_symmetry.space_group_name_H-M   'P 1'
#
loop_
_entity.id
_entity.type
_entity.pdbx_description
1 polymer ?
#
loop_
_entity_poly.entity_id
_entity_poly.type
_entity_poly.pdbx_seq_one_letter_code
_entity_poly.pdbx_strand_id
1 'polypeptide(L)'
;MEAIVYSHFRNNLKDYMKKVNDEFEPLIVVNKNPDENIVVLSQDSWESLQETIRLMENDYLSHKVINGISQVKEKQVTKHGLIEVEDV
;
A
#
# COMPACT_ATOMS: atom_id res chain seq x y z
N MET A 1 0.63 -10.59 -8.49
CA MET A 1 -0.15 -9.86 -9.53
C MET A 1 -0.74 -10.81 -10.57
N GLU A 2 -2.05 -11.02 -10.48
CA GLU A 2 -2.84 -11.85 -11.40
C GLU A 2 -3.51 -10.97 -12.47
N ALA A 3 -3.78 -11.52 -13.66
CA ALA A 3 -4.52 -10.83 -14.71
C ALA A 3 -5.72 -11.69 -15.16
N ILE A 4 -6.90 -11.09 -15.21
CA ILE A 4 -8.15 -11.76 -15.61
C ILE A 4 -8.90 -10.94 -16.65
N VAL A 5 -9.64 -11.61 -17.53
CA VAL A 5 -10.46 -10.91 -18.54
C VAL A 5 -11.69 -10.25 -17.91
N TYR A 6 -12.09 -9.10 -18.45
CA TYR A 6 -13.22 -8.30 -17.97
C TYR A 6 -14.51 -9.10 -17.74
N SER A 7 -14.87 -9.99 -18.67
CA SER A 7 -16.08 -10.80 -18.56
C SER A 7 -16.05 -11.71 -17.32
N HIS A 8 -14.89 -12.29 -17.01
CA HIS A 8 -14.71 -13.16 -15.84
C HIS A 8 -14.71 -12.35 -14.54
N PHE A 9 -14.07 -11.18 -14.54
CA PHE A 9 -14.10 -10.25 -13.41
C PHE A 9 -15.53 -9.81 -13.08
N ARG A 10 -16.28 -9.35 -14.09
CA ARG A 10 -17.67 -8.90 -13.94
C ARG A 10 -18.57 -9.99 -13.37
N ASN A 11 -18.44 -11.23 -13.87
CA ASN A 11 -19.28 -12.34 -13.44
C ASN A 11 -19.00 -12.79 -12.00
N ASN A 12 -17.78 -12.57 -11.49
CA ASN A 12 -17.35 -13.00 -10.16
C ASN A 12 -16.88 -11.82 -9.30
N LEU A 13 -17.49 -10.64 -9.48
CA LEU A 13 -17.01 -9.38 -8.90
C LEU A 13 -16.83 -9.44 -7.38
N LYS A 14 -17.80 -10.03 -6.67
CA LYS A 14 -17.79 -10.13 -5.21
C LYS A 14 -16.59 -10.96 -4.71
N ASP A 15 -16.30 -12.07 -5.37
CA ASP A 15 -15.23 -12.97 -4.96
C ASP A 15 -13.87 -12.33 -5.21
N TYR A 16 -13.72 -11.62 -6.32
CA TYR A 16 -12.50 -10.85 -6.59
C TYR A 16 -12.30 -9.67 -5.65
N MET A 17 -13.36 -8.92 -5.29
CA MET A 17 -13.26 -7.87 -4.28
C MET A 17 -12.82 -8.43 -2.93
N LYS A 18 -13.38 -9.57 -2.52
CA LYS A 18 -12.97 -10.27 -1.30
C LYS A 18 -11.51 -10.71 -1.38
N LYS A 19 -11.12 -11.36 -2.48
CA LYS A 19 -9.75 -11.84 -2.70
C LYS A 19 -8.73 -10.71 -2.60
N VAL A 20 -8.96 -9.58 -3.27
CA VAL A 20 -8.05 -8.43 -3.25
C VAL A 20 -7.93 -7.83 -1.85
N ASN A 21 -9.01 -7.82 -1.07
CA ASN A 21 -8.96 -7.38 0.33
C ASN A 21 -8.24 -8.37 1.25
N ASP A 22 -8.47 -9.68 1.09
CA ASP A 22 -7.91 -10.71 1.98
C ASP A 22 -6.43 -10.99 1.67
N GLU A 23 -6.02 -10.96 0.40
CA GLU A 23 -4.67 -11.29 -0.04
C GLU A 23 -3.75 -10.06 -0.16
N PHE A 24 -4.31 -8.84 -0.14
CA PHE A 24 -3.59 -7.57 -0.37
C PHE A 24 -2.80 -7.53 -1.70
N GLU A 25 -3.10 -8.42 -2.63
CA GLU A 25 -2.44 -8.53 -3.94
C GLU A 25 -3.24 -7.78 -5.03
N PRO A 26 -2.57 -6.98 -5.89
CA PRO A 26 -3.22 -6.31 -7.00
C PRO A 26 -3.72 -7.29 -8.08
N LEU A 27 -4.86 -6.95 -8.68
CA LEU A 27 -5.48 -7.69 -9.78
C LEU A 27 -5.58 -6.80 -11.03
N ILE A 28 -5.08 -7.26 -12.18
CA ILE A 28 -5.27 -6.59 -13.47
C ILE A 28 -6.53 -7.13 -14.13
N VAL A 29 -7.43 -6.25 -14.53
CA VAL A 29 -8.59 -6.58 -15.35
C VAL A 29 -8.31 -6.19 -16.79
N VAL A 30 -8.23 -7.19 -17.66
CA VAL A 30 -7.87 -7.04 -19.06
C VAL A 30 -9.13 -6.87 -19.91
N ASN A 31 -9.19 -5.79 -20.68
CA ASN A 31 -10.26 -5.46 -21.61
C ASN A 31 -9.90 -5.86 -23.05
N LYS A 32 -10.88 -5.77 -23.95
CA LYS A 32 -10.63 -6.00 -25.39
C LYS A 32 -9.68 -4.95 -25.95
N ASN A 33 -9.85 -3.70 -25.51
CA ASN A 33 -8.90 -2.63 -25.75
C ASN A 33 -7.90 -2.60 -24.58
N PRO A 34 -6.59 -2.85 -24.82
CA PRO A 34 -5.58 -2.84 -23.76
C PRO A 34 -5.47 -1.50 -23.01
N ASP A 35 -5.81 -0.38 -23.66
CA ASP A 35 -5.78 0.96 -23.03
C ASP A 35 -6.87 1.16 -21.98
N GLU A 36 -7.86 0.26 -21.94
CA GLU A 36 -8.95 0.27 -20.96
C GLU A 36 -8.68 -0.68 -19.78
N ASN A 37 -7.50 -1.31 -19.72
CA ASN A 37 -7.15 -2.17 -18.60
C ASN A 37 -7.15 -1.38 -17.29
N ILE A 38 -7.65 -1.99 -16.22
CA ILE A 38 -7.65 -1.41 -14.88
C ILE A 38 -6.85 -2.27 -13.91
N VAL A 39 -6.34 -1.66 -12.86
CA VAL A 39 -5.79 -2.36 -11.69
C VAL A 39 -6.78 -2.20 -10.54
N VAL A 40 -7.12 -3.30 -9.90
CA VAL A 40 -7.97 -3.34 -8.71
C VAL A 40 -7.08 -3.56 -7.49
N LEU A 41 -7.27 -2.73 -6.48
CA LEU A 41 -6.56 -2.74 -5.20
C LEU A 41 -7.59 -2.72 -4.06
N SER A 42 -7.19 -3.22 -2.90
CA SER A 42 -7.94 -2.97 -1.67
C SER A 42 -7.82 -1.49 -1.31
N GLN A 43 -8.78 -0.98 -0.56
CA GLN A 43 -8.73 0.40 -0.08
C GLN A 43 -7.46 0.62 0.77
N ASP A 44 -7.16 -0.30 1.68
CA ASP A 44 -5.99 -0.22 2.56
C ASP A 44 -4.66 -0.20 1.77
N SER A 45 -4.54 -1.01 0.72
CA SER A 45 -3.35 -0.99 -0.16
C SER A 45 -3.25 0.32 -0.93
N TRP A 46 -4.37 0.87 -1.40
CA TRP A 46 -4.38 2.18 -2.06
C TRP A 46 -3.96 3.30 -1.11
N GLU A 47 -4.52 3.35 0.09
CA GLU A 47 -4.17 4.36 1.11
C GLU A 47 -2.70 4.25 1.52
N SER A 48 -2.19 3.03 1.70
CA SER A 48 -0.77 2.79 2.02
C SER A 48 0.17 3.29 0.92
N LEU A 49 -0.19 3.06 -0.34
CA LEU A 49 0.57 3.57 -1.50
C LEU A 49 0.52 5.10 -1.57
N GLN A 50 -0.64 5.71 -1.36
CA GLN A 50 -0.77 7.17 -1.35
C GLN A 50 0.05 7.82 -0.25
N GLU A 51 0.06 7.26 0.96
CA GLU A 51 0.88 7.78 2.05
C GLU A 51 2.38 7.61 1.75
N THR A 52 2.78 6.47 1.18
CA THR A 52 4.16 6.25 0.75
C THR A 52 4.60 7.28 -0.28
N ILE A 53 3.78 7.54 -1.31
CA ILE A 53 4.06 8.56 -2.33
C ILE A 53 4.18 9.94 -1.67
N ARG A 54 3.24 10.30 -0.80
CA ARG A 54 3.26 11.58 -0.08
C ARG A 54 4.52 11.78 0.76
N LEU A 55 4.98 10.74 1.46
CA LEU A 55 6.23 10.77 2.23
C LEU A 55 7.45 10.93 1.31
N MET A 56 7.44 10.26 0.15
CA MET A 56 8.52 10.31 -0.82
C MET A 56 8.63 11.66 -1.55
N GLU A 57 7.51 12.34 -1.77
CA GLU A 57 7.47 13.68 -2.38
C GLU A 57 8.09 14.76 -1.47
N ASN A 58 8.26 14.48 -0.18
CA ASN A 58 8.93 15.36 0.76
C ASN A 58 10.36 14.86 1.02
N ASP A 59 11.36 15.50 0.38
CA ASP A 59 12.78 15.12 0.51
C ASP A 59 13.23 14.99 1.96
N TYR A 60 12.83 15.92 2.84
CA TYR A 60 13.23 15.85 4.25
C TYR A 60 12.65 14.62 4.95
N LEU A 61 11.34 14.38 4.80
CA LEU A 61 10.67 13.24 5.42
C LEU A 61 11.17 11.92 4.85
N SER A 62 11.31 11.82 3.52
CA SER A 62 11.87 10.67 2.82
C SER A 62 13.25 10.30 3.36
N HIS A 63 14.19 11.26 3.38
CA HIS A 63 15.53 11.02 3.94
C HIS A 63 15.48 10.65 5.42
N LYS A 64 14.63 11.30 6.22
CA LYS A 64 14.49 11.02 7.65
C LYS A 64 14.03 9.58 7.90
N VAL A 65 13.02 9.12 7.17
CA VAL A 65 12.49 7.75 7.28
C VAL A 65 13.54 6.73 6.84
N ILE A 66 14.19 6.94 5.70
CA ILE A 66 15.23 6.04 5.17
C ILE A 66 16.40 5.93 6.17
N ASN A 67 16.88 7.07 6.68
CA ASN A 67 17.95 7.10 7.67
C ASN A 67 17.56 6.39 8.97
N GLY A 68 16.34 6.60 9.45
CA GLY A 68 15.81 5.89 10.62
C GLY A 68 15.78 4.38 10.43
N ILE A 69 15.33 3.91 9.25
CA ILE A 69 15.33 2.48 8.91
C ILE A 69 16.76 1.91 8.91
N SER A 70 17.73 2.63 8.35
CA SER A 70 19.14 2.22 8.35
C SER A 70 19.71 2.14 9.78
N GLN A 71 19.45 3.13 10.63
CA GLN A 71 19.87 3.12 12.04
C GLN A 71 19.32 1.91 12.79
N VAL A 72 18.04 1.56 12.57
CA VAL A 72 17.41 0.37 13.17
C VAL A 72 18.11 -0.92 12.70
N LYS A 73 18.38 -1.05 11.40
CA LYS A 73 19.08 -2.21 10.82
C LYS A 73 20.50 -2.36 11.37
N GLU A 74 21.19 -1.25 11.57
CA GLU A 74 22.54 -1.19 12.15
C GLU A 74 22.55 -1.29 13.68
N LYS A 75 21.39 -1.44 14.32
CA LYS A 75 21.21 -1.47 15.78
C LYS A 75 21.68 -0.19 16.49
N GLN A 76 21.73 0.93 15.77
CA GLN A 76 22.03 2.26 16.31
C GLN A 76 20.76 2.90 16.89
N VAL A 77 20.12 2.23 17.84
CA VAL A 77 18.86 2.67 18.45
C VAL A 77 19.00 2.83 19.96
N THR A 78 18.34 3.84 20.52
CA THR A 78 18.23 4.05 21.97
C THR A 78 16.80 3.76 22.41
N LYS A 79 16.65 3.01 23.50
CA LYS A 79 15.34 2.72 24.09
C LYS A 79 14.98 3.84 25.07
N HIS A 80 13.83 4.45 24.86
CA HIS A 80 13.26 5.45 25.77
C HIS A 80 11.92 4.95 26.30
N GLY A 81 11.56 5.34 27.52
CA GLY A 81 10.19 5.15 28.03
C GLY A 81 9.21 6.06 27.31
N LEU A 82 7.92 5.70 27.33
CA LEU A 82 6.88 6.62 26.88
C LEU A 82 6.81 7.80 27.86
N ILE A 83 6.68 9.00 27.33
CA ILE A 83 6.42 10.20 28.13
C ILE A 83 4.91 10.30 28.23
N GLU A 84 4.36 10.28 29.45
CA GLU A 84 2.93 10.50 29.65
C GLU A 84 2.57 11.95 29.32
N VAL A 85 1.44 12.14 28.64
CA VAL A 85 0.88 13.47 28.42
C VAL A 85 0.10 13.79 29.68
N GLU A 86 0.49 14.85 30.41
CA GLU A 86 -0.35 15.35 31.50
C GLU A 86 -1.69 15.80 30.92
N ASP A 87 -2.79 15.24 31.43
CA ASP A 87 -4.15 15.66 31.06
C ASP A 87 -4.33 17.13 31.47
N VAL A 88 -4.50 18.02 30.49
CA VAL A 88 -4.82 19.45 30.68
C VAL A 88 -6.32 19.66 30.63
#